data_AF-A0A936SM91-F1
#
_entry.id   AF-A0A936SM91-F1
#
_cell.length_a   1.000
_cell.length_b   1.000
_cell.length_c   1.000
_cell.angle_alpha   90.00
_cell.angle_beta   90.00
_cell.angle_gamma   90.00
#
_symmetry.space_group_name_H-M   'P 1'
#
loop_
_entity.id
_entity.type
_entity.pdbx_description
1 polymer ?
#
loop_
_entity_poly.entity_id
_entity_poly.type
_entity_poly.pdbx_seq_one_letter_code
_entity_poly.pdbx_strand_id
1 'polypeptide(L)'
;MFDHPTAAELIAAARMHLEQHVIPAIGEPQLRFQTLVAANVLAIAERELAGAEPALGQAWQRQAALLGVAGTPMPAGSALRDAVGEQNQALCQAIRCGEFDADERQAQLLDHLRATAEHELAVANPRYLARVRQSAP
;
A
#
# COMPACT_ATOMS: atom_id res chain seq x y z
N MET A 1 1.58 16.72 25.35
CA MET A 1 1.38 15.43 24.68
C MET A 1 -0.10 15.35 24.38
N PHE A 2 -0.50 15.55 23.12
CA PHE A 2 -1.91 15.46 22.74
C PHE A 2 -2.29 13.98 22.71
N ASP A 3 -3.01 13.54 23.73
CA ASP A 3 -3.50 12.18 23.91
C ASP A 3 -4.80 12.03 23.12
N HIS A 4 -4.67 12.06 21.79
CA HIS A 4 -5.81 11.99 20.87
C HIS A 4 -5.61 10.75 20.01
N PRO A 5 -6.63 9.88 19.89
CA PRO A 5 -6.52 8.68 19.08
C PRO A 5 -6.20 9.07 17.65
N THR A 6 -5.25 8.33 17.07
CA THR A 6 -4.88 8.42 15.66
C THR A 6 -6.06 8.03 14.78
N ALA A 7 -6.03 8.44 13.51
CA ALA A 7 -7.05 8.02 12.54
C ALA A 7 -7.12 6.47 12.43
N ALA A 8 -5.99 5.78 12.54
CA ALA A 8 -5.93 4.32 12.52
C ALA A 8 -6.67 3.71 13.73
N GLU A 9 -6.47 4.26 14.94
CA GLU A 9 -7.17 3.81 16.15
C GLU A 9 -8.67 4.08 16.09
N LEU A 10 -9.08 5.24 15.57
CA LEU A 10 -10.48 5.59 15.38
C LEU A 10 -11.19 4.65 14.40
N ILE A 11 -10.55 4.34 13.27
CA ILE A 11 -11.10 3.43 12.26
C ILE A 11 -11.18 2.00 12.83
N ALA A 12 -10.13 1.54 13.52
CA ALA A 12 -10.12 0.23 14.17
C ALA A 12 -11.24 0.08 15.21
N ALA A 13 -11.45 1.11 16.03
CA ALA A 13 -12.53 1.12 17.01
C ALA A 13 -13.92 1.08 16.34
N ALA A 14 -14.12 1.86 15.27
CA ALA A 14 -15.37 1.85 14.51
C ALA A 14 -15.64 0.47 13.88
N ARG A 15 -14.63 -0.13 13.25
CA ARG A 15 -14.74 -1.46 12.65
C ARG A 15 -15.06 -2.52 13.71
N MET A 16 -14.35 -2.54 14.83
CA MET A 16 -14.62 -3.47 15.94
C MET A 16 -16.06 -3.35 16.44
N HIS A 17 -16.58 -2.14 16.60
CA HIS A 17 -17.97 -1.94 17.01
C HIS A 17 -18.96 -2.52 15.99
N LEU A 18 -18.73 -2.27 14.69
CA LEU A 18 -19.56 -2.82 13.63
C LEU A 18 -19.58 -4.36 13.66
N GLU A 19 -18.40 -4.99 13.79
CA GLU A 19 -18.25 -6.44 13.79
C GLU A 19 -18.85 -7.11 15.02
N GLN A 20 -18.64 -6.53 16.21
CA GLN A 20 -18.99 -7.17 17.48
C GLN A 20 -20.43 -6.89 17.92
N HIS A 21 -20.98 -5.72 17.58
CA HIS A 21 -22.27 -5.26 18.13
C HIS A 21 -23.32 -5.03 17.05
N VAL A 22 -22.95 -4.41 15.92
CA VAL A 22 -23.93 -4.00 14.91
C VAL A 22 -24.31 -5.18 14.00
N ILE A 23 -23.33 -5.83 13.36
CA ILE A 23 -23.57 -6.95 12.44
C ILE A 23 -24.39 -8.08 13.07
N PRO A 24 -24.09 -8.54 14.31
CA PRO A 24 -24.88 -9.60 14.96
C PRO A 24 -26.33 -9.21 15.25
N ALA A 25 -26.62 -7.92 15.46
CA ALA A 25 -27.95 -7.41 15.76
C ALA A 25 -28.82 -7.19 14.52
N ILE A 26 -28.24 -7.15 13.31
CA ILE A 26 -28.98 -6.94 12.06
C ILE A 26 -29.63 -8.27 11.62
N GLY A 27 -30.97 -8.30 11.65
CA GLY A 27 -31.77 -9.41 11.11
C GLY A 27 -32.02 -9.32 9.61
N GLU A 28 -31.96 -8.13 9.01
CA GLU A 28 -32.21 -7.94 7.57
C GLU A 28 -30.98 -8.35 6.73
N PRO A 29 -31.11 -9.32 5.79
CA PRO A 29 -29.96 -9.85 5.05
C PRO A 29 -29.20 -8.82 4.21
N GLN A 30 -29.91 -7.91 3.55
CA GLN A 30 -29.31 -6.92 2.67
C GLN A 30 -28.49 -5.88 3.46
N LEU A 31 -29.07 -5.34 4.52
CA LEU A 31 -28.36 -4.42 5.43
C LEU A 31 -27.15 -5.11 6.07
N ARG A 32 -27.30 -6.37 6.52
CA ARG A 32 -26.19 -7.15 7.09
C ARG A 32 -25.03 -7.27 6.11
N PHE A 33 -25.32 -7.57 4.85
CA PHE A 33 -24.31 -7.65 3.79
C PHE A 33 -23.62 -6.30 3.57
N GLN A 34 -24.38 -5.21 3.46
CA GLN A 34 -23.82 -3.86 3.29
C GLN A 34 -22.91 -3.46 4.47
N THR A 35 -23.28 -3.81 5.71
CA THR A 35 -22.46 -3.54 6.89
C THR A 35 -21.17 -4.37 6.90
N LEU A 36 -21.20 -5.62 6.45
CA LEU A 36 -20.00 -6.43 6.25
C LEU A 36 -19.05 -5.80 5.21
N VAL A 37 -19.60 -5.27 4.11
CA VAL A 37 -18.81 -4.53 3.11
C VAL A 37 -18.18 -3.29 3.74
N ALA A 38 -18.93 -2.51 4.52
CA ALA A 38 -18.41 -1.33 5.21
C ALA A 38 -17.27 -1.70 6.19
N ALA A 39 -17.43 -2.76 6.99
CA ALA A 39 -16.38 -3.23 7.89
C ALA A 39 -15.12 -3.65 7.12
N ASN A 40 -15.27 -4.31 5.96
CA ASN A 40 -14.15 -4.67 5.11
C ASN A 40 -13.43 -3.44 4.51
N VAL A 41 -14.18 -2.40 4.12
CA VAL A 41 -13.61 -1.12 3.65
C VAL A 41 -12.80 -0.45 4.76
N LEU A 42 -13.30 -0.42 5.99
CA LEU A 42 -12.54 0.10 7.14
C LEU A 42 -11.26 -0.71 7.39
N ALA A 43 -11.31 -2.03 7.25
CA ALA A 43 -10.14 -2.88 7.38
C ALA A 43 -9.06 -2.58 6.31
N ILE A 44 -9.47 -2.19 5.09
CA ILE A 44 -8.54 -1.72 4.03
C ILE A 44 -7.91 -0.40 4.45
N ALA A 45 -8.71 0.56 4.90
CA ALA A 45 -8.21 1.86 5.36
C ALA A 45 -7.23 1.75 6.54
N GLU A 46 -7.49 0.85 7.49
CA GLU A 46 -6.55 0.53 8.59
C GLU A 46 -5.19 0.07 8.05
N ARG A 47 -5.17 -0.84 7.07
CA ARG A 47 -3.94 -1.34 6.47
C ARG A 47 -3.21 -0.27 5.67
N GLU A 48 -3.93 0.58 4.94
CA GLU A 48 -3.34 1.73 4.24
C GLU A 48 -2.63 2.67 5.21
N LEU A 49 -3.29 3.02 6.31
CA LEU A 49 -2.70 3.91 7.32
C LEU A 49 -1.50 3.29 8.03
N ALA A 50 -1.55 1.99 8.34
CA ALA A 50 -0.44 1.28 8.99
C ALA A 50 0.76 1.07 8.04
N GLY A 51 0.50 0.88 6.75
CA GLY A 51 1.52 0.57 5.74
C GLY A 51 2.14 1.77 5.05
N ALA A 52 1.53 2.96 5.11
CA ALA A 52 1.91 4.11 4.28
C ALA A 52 3.38 4.54 4.44
N GLU A 53 3.85 4.75 5.66
CA GLU A 53 5.21 5.26 5.91
C GLU A 53 6.31 4.23 5.54
N PRO A 54 6.25 2.96 5.99
CA PRO A 54 7.20 1.94 5.55
C PRO A 54 7.20 1.70 4.03
N ALA A 55 6.01 1.74 3.40
CA ALA A 55 5.87 1.55 1.97
C ALA A 55 6.55 2.66 1.17
N LEU A 56 6.36 3.93 1.58
CA LEU A 56 7.00 5.07 0.97
C LEU A 56 8.52 5.00 1.09
N GLY A 57 9.06 4.62 2.25
CA GLY A 57 10.50 4.46 2.45
C GLY A 57 11.11 3.35 1.58
N GLN A 58 10.41 2.22 1.44
CA GLN A 58 10.85 1.15 0.55
C GLN A 58 10.74 1.55 -0.93
N ALA A 59 9.69 2.27 -1.32
CA ALA A 59 9.52 2.78 -2.68
C ALA A 59 10.67 3.74 -3.04
N TRP A 60 10.99 4.69 -2.14
CA TRP A 60 12.14 5.59 -2.26
C TRP A 60 13.44 4.82 -2.53
N GLN A 61 13.75 3.83 -1.69
CA GLN A 61 14.99 3.05 -1.83
C GLN A 61 15.07 2.30 -3.17
N ARG A 62 13.98 1.64 -3.57
CA ARG A 62 13.95 0.90 -4.84
C ARG A 62 14.03 1.84 -6.05
N GLN A 63 13.32 2.96 -6.04
CA GLN A 63 13.34 3.95 -7.13
C GLN A 63 14.70 4.63 -7.24
N ALA A 64 15.29 5.03 -6.11
CA ALA A 64 16.63 5.61 -6.08
C ALA A 64 17.68 4.66 -6.66
N ALA A 65 17.58 3.36 -6.38
CA ALA A 65 18.45 2.35 -6.97
C ALA A 65 18.29 2.25 -8.50
N LEU A 66 17.05 2.21 -9.00
CA LEU A 66 16.78 2.18 -10.45
C LEU A 66 17.25 3.43 -11.18
N LEU A 67 17.17 4.59 -10.54
CA LEU A 67 17.62 5.87 -11.08
C LEU A 67 19.13 6.11 -10.92
N GLY A 68 19.87 5.20 -10.28
CA GLY A 68 21.31 5.36 -10.06
C GLY A 68 21.67 6.44 -9.02
N VAL A 69 20.72 6.79 -8.14
CA VAL A 69 20.86 7.80 -7.08
C VAL A 69 20.72 7.20 -5.68
N ALA A 70 21.04 5.90 -5.53
CA ALA A 70 21.11 5.19 -4.26
C ALA A 70 22.23 5.80 -3.39
N GLY A 71 21.89 6.84 -2.63
CA GLY A 71 22.84 7.66 -1.87
C GLY A 71 22.23 9.01 -1.50
N THR A 72 21.19 9.44 -2.22
CA THR A 72 20.37 10.59 -1.81
C THR A 72 19.67 10.28 -0.47
N PRO A 73 19.84 11.14 0.55
CA PRO A 73 19.17 10.96 1.83
C PRO A 73 17.65 10.92 1.67
N MET A 74 17.01 9.96 2.33
CA MET A 74 15.56 9.86 2.35
C MET A 74 14.96 11.06 3.10
N PRO A 75 14.03 11.81 2.50
CA PRO A 75 13.31 12.88 3.21
C PRO A 75 12.48 12.32 4.36
N ALA A 76 12.25 13.13 5.39
CA ALA A 76 11.49 12.74 6.57
C ALA A 76 10.06 13.30 6.55
N GLY A 77 9.13 12.56 7.16
CA GLY A 77 7.74 13.00 7.36
C GLY A 77 7.01 13.22 6.03
N SER A 78 6.17 14.26 5.98
CA SER A 78 5.32 14.54 4.82
C SER A 78 6.08 14.77 3.51
N ALA A 79 7.33 15.27 3.59
CA ALA A 79 8.17 15.50 2.42
C ALA A 79 8.56 14.21 1.68
N LEU A 80 8.53 13.06 2.37
CA LEU A 80 8.84 11.77 1.76
C LEU A 80 7.86 11.43 0.63
N ARG A 81 6.58 11.74 0.82
CA ARG A 81 5.54 11.45 -0.18
C ARG A 81 5.77 12.21 -1.48
N ASP A 82 6.07 13.50 -1.37
CA ASP A 82 6.32 14.36 -2.54
C ASP A 82 7.57 13.89 -3.28
N ALA A 83 8.64 13.58 -2.55
CA ALA A 83 9.90 13.12 -3.13
C ALA A 83 9.80 11.75 -3.81
N VAL A 84 9.02 10.82 -3.26
CA VAL A 84 8.67 9.55 -3.94
C VAL A 84 7.88 9.83 -5.22
N GLY A 85 6.96 10.80 -5.20
CA GLY A 85 6.22 11.24 -6.39
C GLY A 85 7.14 11.77 -7.49
N GLU A 86 8.13 12.59 -7.13
CA GLU A 86 9.13 13.13 -8.06
C GLU A 86 10.03 12.01 -8.64
N GLN A 87 10.52 11.09 -7.80
CA GLN A 87 11.29 9.94 -8.26
C GLN A 87 10.49 9.04 -9.20
N ASN A 88 9.21 8.83 -8.91
CA ASN A 88 8.34 8.07 -9.80
C ASN A 88 8.18 8.76 -11.17
N GLN A 89 8.05 10.09 -11.21
CA GLN A 89 8.01 10.84 -12.47
C GLN A 89 9.32 10.70 -13.25
N ALA A 90 10.46 10.82 -12.57
CA ALA A 90 11.78 10.61 -13.17
C ALA A 90 11.94 9.18 -13.72
N LEU A 91 11.47 8.17 -12.97
CA LEU A 91 11.48 6.78 -13.40
C LEU A 91 10.61 6.58 -14.65
N CYS A 92 9.40 7.14 -14.68
CA CYS A 92 8.55 7.11 -15.88
C CYS A 92 9.22 7.77 -17.09
N GLN A 93 9.94 8.87 -16.89
CA GLN A 93 10.68 9.53 -17.97
C GLN A 93 11.82 8.64 -18.49
N ALA A 94 12.63 8.07 -17.60
CA ALA A 94 13.71 7.15 -17.95
C ALA A 94 13.21 5.91 -18.72
N ILE A 95 12.06 5.35 -18.31
CA ILE A 95 11.39 4.26 -19.05
C ILE A 95 11.03 4.70 -20.47
N ARG A 96 10.40 5.89 -20.63
CA ARG A 96 10.03 6.40 -21.96
C ARG A 96 11.23 6.69 -22.85
N CYS A 97 12.38 7.01 -22.26
CA CYS A 97 13.63 7.24 -22.97
C CYS A 97 14.38 5.94 -23.34
N GLY A 98 13.86 4.76 -22.96
CA GLY A 98 14.47 3.46 -23.27
C GLY A 98 15.62 3.06 -22.32
N GLU A 99 15.78 3.73 -21.18
CA GLU A 99 16.87 3.43 -20.22
C GLU A 99 16.75 2.06 -19.53
N PHE A 100 15.63 1.37 -19.75
CA PHE A 100 15.33 0.04 -19.20
C PHE A 100 15.09 -1.02 -20.28
N ASP A 101 15.49 -0.76 -21.53
CA ASP A 101 15.28 -1.69 -22.65
C ASP A 101 16.31 -2.84 -22.68
N ALA A 102 17.44 -2.69 -21.98
CA ALA A 102 18.44 -3.75 -21.82
C ALA A 102 17.97 -4.80 -20.79
N ASP A 103 18.16 -6.09 -21.07
CA ASP A 103 17.64 -7.23 -20.29
C ASP A 103 17.86 -7.10 -18.77
N GLU A 104 19.07 -6.74 -18.33
CA GLU A 104 19.38 -6.59 -16.90
C GLU A 104 18.60 -5.45 -16.23
N ARG A 105 18.52 -4.30 -16.91
CA ARG A 105 17.78 -3.12 -16.43
C ARG A 105 16.29 -3.40 -16.44
N GLN A 106 15.81 -4.08 -17.48
CA GLN A 106 14.42 -4.48 -17.61
C GLN A 106 14.01 -5.41 -16.47
N ALA A 107 14.85 -6.41 -16.14
CA ALA A 107 14.61 -7.30 -15.01
C ALA A 107 14.51 -6.54 -13.68
N GLN A 108 15.43 -5.61 -13.41
CA GLN A 108 15.39 -4.77 -12.20
C GLN A 108 14.10 -3.93 -12.11
N LEU A 109 13.67 -3.35 -13.24
CA LEU A 109 12.41 -2.61 -13.32
C LEU A 109 11.21 -3.52 -13.03
N LEU A 110 11.16 -4.71 -13.64
CA LEU A 110 10.08 -5.66 -13.43
C LEU A 110 9.99 -6.13 -11.97
N ASP A 111 11.13 -6.35 -11.32
CA ASP A 111 11.18 -6.69 -9.89
C ASP A 111 10.63 -5.56 -9.01
N HIS A 112 10.98 -4.31 -9.31
CA HIS A 112 10.40 -3.15 -8.63
C HIS A 112 8.88 -3.07 -8.81
N LEU A 113 8.39 -3.20 -10.04
CA LEU A 113 6.96 -3.13 -10.35
C LEU A 113 6.19 -4.28 -9.67
N ARG A 114 6.76 -5.49 -9.65
CA ARG A 114 6.18 -6.63 -8.94
C ARG A 114 6.12 -6.37 -7.44
N ALA A 115 7.20 -5.89 -6.83
CA ALA A 115 7.22 -5.57 -5.40
C ALA A 115 6.19 -4.49 -5.02
N THR A 116 6.00 -3.48 -5.88
CA THR A 116 4.99 -2.43 -5.69
C THR A 116 3.57 -3.01 -5.81
N ALA A 117 3.29 -3.80 -6.84
CA ALA A 117 1.98 -4.43 -7.02
C ALA A 117 1.64 -5.42 -5.90
N GLU A 118 2.61 -6.21 -5.43
CA GLU A 118 2.42 -7.10 -4.28
C GLU A 118 2.08 -6.33 -3.00
N HIS A 119 2.72 -5.18 -2.78
CA HIS A 119 2.41 -4.33 -1.65
C HIS A 119 0.99 -3.76 -1.74
N GLU A 120 0.58 -3.21 -2.89
CA GLU A 120 -0.78 -2.71 -3.11
C GLU A 120 -1.83 -3.82 -2.92
N LEU A 121 -1.56 -5.03 -3.41
CA LEU A 121 -2.43 -6.18 -3.21
C LEU A 121 -2.48 -6.64 -1.75
N ALA A 122 -1.37 -6.58 -1.01
CA ALA A 122 -1.36 -6.92 0.42
C ALA A 122 -2.27 -5.99 1.23
N VAL A 123 -2.33 -4.72 0.85
CA VAL A 123 -3.18 -3.71 1.48
C VAL A 123 -4.64 -3.89 1.07
N ALA A 124 -4.91 -3.98 -0.24
CA ALA A 124 -6.28 -4.07 -0.76
C ALA A 124 -6.94 -5.44 -0.48
N ASN A 125 -6.22 -6.54 -0.71
CA ASN A 125 -6.74 -7.90 -0.61
C ASN A 125 -5.66 -8.95 -0.26
N PRO A 126 -5.27 -9.07 1.02
CA PRO A 126 -4.20 -9.98 1.44
C PRO A 126 -4.53 -11.47 1.18
N ARG A 127 -5.82 -11.85 1.21
CA ARG A 127 -6.24 -13.23 0.93
C ARG A 127 -6.03 -13.60 -0.52
N TYR A 128 -6.30 -12.66 -1.44
CA TYR A 128 -6.03 -12.85 -2.85
C TYR A 128 -4.53 -13.02 -3.12
N LEU A 129 -3.69 -12.16 -2.52
CA LEU A 129 -2.24 -12.26 -2.65
C LEU A 129 -1.72 -13.62 -2.14
N ALA A 130 -2.20 -14.09 -0.99
CA ALA A 130 -1.84 -15.41 -0.46
C ALA A 130 -2.19 -16.55 -1.42
N ARG A 131 -3.36 -16.50 -2.06
CA ARG A 131 -3.79 -17.49 -3.05
C ARG A 131 -2.91 -17.47 -4.31
N VAL A 132 -2.57 -16.28 -4.80
CA VAL A 132 -1.70 -16.14 -5.97
C VAL A 132 -0.31 -16.70 -5.70
N ARG A 133 0.27 -16.42 -4.52
CA ARG A 133 1.58 -16.96 -4.10
C ARG A 133 1.60 -18.48 -3.99
N GLN A 134 0.50 -19.10 -3.58
CA GLN A 134 0.37 -20.56 -3.51
C GLN A 134 0.21 -21.23 -4.89
N SER A 135 -0.17 -20.46 -5.91
CA SER A 135 -0.42 -20.96 -7.27
C SER A 135 0.75 -20.68 -8.22
N ALA A 136 1.79 -19.99 -7.76
CA ALA A 136 3.00 -19.72 -8.53
C ALA A 136 3.86 -21.01 -8.62
N PRO A 137 4.24 -21.45 -9.83
CA PRO A 137 5.03 -22.66 -10.04
C PRO A 137 6.48 -22.53 -9.56
#